data_AF-A0A0K6FRB6-F1
#
_entry.id   AF-A0A0K6FRB6-F1
#
_cell.length_a   1.000
_cell.length_b   1.000
_cell.length_c   1.000
_cell.angle_alpha   90.00
_cell.angle_beta   90.00
_cell.angle_gamma   90.00
#
_symmetry.space_group_name_H-M   'P 1'
#
loop_
_entity.id
_entity.type
_entity.pdbx_description
1 polymer ?
#
loop_
_entity_poly.entity_id
_entity_poly.type
_entity_poly.pdbx_seq_one_letter_code
_entity_poly.pdbx_strand_id
1 'polypeptide(L)'
;MFATAHRHIPGQPAHAGHSRSTHTATGSSVSSSPYNDSHHPAQQPHHFTRSSHRASPVPGHSSTTDSAQSSPRRGAYSPALSSSGSSSSAKSVRWGESDSDEEGRISPGCYSVGSPKPHPKPVLKYRTLHVANAPKIAASAAIDTVLCELITCVKNFKAPTELVFAGSIGQLAKVEENRLFIDQLCRYRRLTQRLAEIPTYGDEQLEDKHNATSCAISAAMSRMKERQITLGMKFIWAALNELHIEVRNCVEGFVYPRQLDFAEDCEDGMVLARSEKNKLFIYQLQLLASFRAKLLDIPEYENEKLEGKRRAVEDEIERNVDRMKSHQLSLYYRYQLTKPQHLPLL
;
A
#
# COMPACT_ATOMS: atom_id res chain seq x y z
N MET A 1 34.35 59.83 -1.74
CA MET A 1 34.26 60.24 -0.32
C MET A 1 34.46 59.01 0.55
N PHE A 2 35.28 59.19 1.59
CA PHE A 2 35.64 58.32 2.72
C PHE A 2 34.53 57.38 3.22
N ALA A 3 34.73 56.30 3.98
CA ALA A 3 35.82 55.39 4.34
C ALA A 3 35.15 54.34 5.29
N THR A 4 35.72 53.13 5.40
CA THR A 4 35.83 52.22 6.59
C THR A 4 34.74 52.19 7.68
N ALA A 5 34.36 51.11 8.38
CA ALA A 5 34.84 49.73 8.51
C ALA A 5 33.90 48.94 9.48
N HIS A 6 34.16 47.64 9.56
CA HIS A 6 34.09 46.77 10.74
C HIS A 6 32.76 46.14 11.24
N ARG A 7 32.93 44.83 11.47
CA ARG A 7 32.05 43.78 12.01
C ARG A 7 31.65 44.03 13.47
N HIS A 8 30.49 43.48 13.87
CA HIS A 8 30.36 42.73 15.14
C HIS A 8 29.09 41.86 15.19
N ILE A 9 29.29 40.56 15.44
CA ILE A 9 28.41 39.62 16.19
C ILE A 9 29.06 39.59 17.60
N PRO A 10 28.38 39.58 18.77
CA PRO A 10 27.46 38.51 19.22
C PRO A 10 26.35 38.92 20.23
N GLY A 11 25.48 37.96 20.60
CA GLY A 11 24.73 38.05 21.85
C GLY A 11 23.46 37.21 21.92
N GLN A 12 23.58 35.96 22.37
CA GLN A 12 22.49 35.24 23.02
C GLN A 12 22.18 35.85 24.40
N PRO A 13 20.94 35.72 24.90
CA PRO A 13 20.67 35.63 26.33
C PRO A 13 20.35 34.18 26.76
N ALA A 14 20.90 33.83 27.91
CA ALA A 14 20.72 32.57 28.63
C ALA A 14 19.46 32.54 29.50
N HIS A 15 19.08 31.31 29.85
CA HIS A 15 18.34 30.82 31.03
C HIS A 15 17.81 31.82 32.08
N ALA A 16 16.54 31.63 32.45
CA ALA A 16 16.10 31.33 33.82
C ALA A 16 14.59 31.05 33.85
N GLY A 17 14.13 30.09 34.67
CA GLY A 17 12.71 29.98 35.01
C GLY A 17 12.22 28.59 35.40
N HIS A 18 12.77 28.00 36.46
CA HIS A 18 12.13 26.88 37.16
C HIS A 18 10.84 27.35 37.83
N SER A 19 9.75 26.63 37.59
CA SER A 19 8.59 26.58 38.48
C SER A 19 8.33 25.14 38.87
N ARG A 20 8.77 24.77 40.08
CA ARG A 20 8.20 23.68 40.87
C ARG A 20 6.73 24.05 41.14
N SER A 21 5.80 23.16 40.81
CA SER A 21 4.50 23.11 41.47
C SER A 21 4.30 21.72 42.04
N THR A 22 3.94 21.71 43.31
CA THR A 22 3.90 20.59 44.24
C THR A 22 2.70 19.67 44.02
N HIS A 23 2.92 18.38 44.27
CA HIS A 23 1.87 17.40 44.52
C HIS A 23 1.11 17.73 45.81
N THR A 24 -0.22 17.71 45.73
CA THR A 24 -1.09 17.30 46.83
C THR A 24 -2.31 16.61 46.24
N ALA A 25 -2.64 15.46 46.85
CA ALA A 25 -3.58 14.46 46.42
C ALA A 25 -5.06 14.86 46.65
N THR A 26 -5.94 13.99 46.12
CA THR A 26 -7.26 13.57 46.64
C THR A 26 -8.39 13.84 45.66
N GLY A 27 -9.00 12.76 45.16
CA GLY A 27 -10.23 12.84 44.38
C GLY A 27 -10.35 11.74 43.33
N SER A 28 -10.44 10.49 43.76
CA SER A 28 -10.89 9.39 42.91
C SER A 28 -12.32 9.66 42.43
N SER A 29 -12.49 9.85 41.13
CA SER A 29 -13.79 9.70 40.46
C SER A 29 -13.65 8.59 39.44
N VAL A 30 -13.89 7.38 39.93
CA VAL A 30 -14.15 6.19 39.12
C VAL A 30 -15.48 6.45 38.43
N SER A 31 -15.45 6.82 37.15
CA SER A 31 -16.62 6.72 36.28
C SER A 31 -16.80 5.25 35.93
N SER A 32 -17.51 4.54 36.81
CA SER A 32 -17.99 3.18 36.59
C SER A 32 -19.15 3.23 35.59
N SER A 33 -18.85 2.95 34.32
CA SER A 33 -19.85 2.55 33.33
C SER A 33 -20.36 1.15 33.68
N PRO A 34 -21.68 0.93 33.84
CA PRO A 34 -22.22 -0.33 34.37
C PRO A 34 -22.48 -1.41 33.29
N TYR A 35 -21.95 -1.27 32.08
CA TYR A 35 -22.14 -2.26 31.02
C TYR A 35 -20.84 -2.98 30.68
N ASN A 36 -20.32 -3.74 31.64
CA ASN A 36 -19.36 -4.80 31.37
C ASN A 36 -19.43 -5.83 32.51
N ASP A 37 -20.37 -6.79 32.39
CA ASP A 37 -20.01 -8.17 32.74
C ASP A 37 -20.91 -9.21 32.05
N SER A 38 -20.21 -10.04 31.25
CA SER A 38 -20.37 -11.48 31.03
C SER A 38 -21.72 -12.09 30.64
N HIS A 39 -21.75 -12.75 29.46
CA HIS A 39 -21.88 -14.21 29.35
C HIS A 39 -21.60 -14.70 27.92
N HIS A 40 -20.44 -15.33 27.74
CA HIS A 40 -20.15 -16.22 26.62
C HIS A 40 -20.93 -17.54 26.78
N PRO A 41 -21.67 -17.99 25.76
CA PRO A 41 -21.79 -19.41 25.49
C PRO A 41 -20.84 -19.78 24.35
N ALA A 42 -20.00 -20.78 24.60
CA ALA A 42 -19.27 -21.47 23.57
C ALA A 42 -20.26 -22.13 22.59
N GLN A 43 -20.22 -21.75 21.32
CA GLN A 43 -20.81 -22.53 20.24
C GLN A 43 -19.91 -22.55 19.00
N GLN A 44 -20.00 -23.68 18.34
CA GLN A 44 -19.06 -24.31 17.43
C GLN A 44 -18.93 -23.64 16.05
N PRO A 45 -17.84 -23.92 15.31
CA PRO A 45 -17.63 -23.39 13.97
C PRO A 45 -18.55 -24.10 12.96
N HIS A 46 -19.64 -23.45 12.56
CA HIS A 46 -20.37 -23.83 11.36
C HIS A 46 -19.65 -23.29 10.12
N HIS A 47 -19.08 -24.23 9.37
CA HIS A 47 -18.58 -24.04 8.01
C HIS A 47 -19.72 -23.55 7.10
N PHE A 48 -19.61 -22.32 6.59
CA PHE A 48 -20.39 -21.89 5.43
C PHE A 48 -19.59 -22.11 4.14
N THR A 49 -19.80 -23.27 3.53
CA THR A 49 -19.58 -23.49 2.10
C THR A 49 -20.65 -22.73 1.31
N ARG A 50 -20.27 -21.61 0.68
CA ARG A 50 -21.11 -20.91 -0.30
C ARG A 50 -21.11 -21.70 -1.60
N SER A 51 -22.12 -22.54 -1.77
CA SER A 51 -22.40 -23.30 -3.00
C SER A 51 -22.82 -22.35 -4.13
N SER A 52 -22.19 -22.54 -5.28
CA SER A 52 -22.60 -22.02 -6.58
C SER A 52 -23.80 -22.82 -7.13
N HIS A 53 -24.37 -22.30 -8.22
CA HIS A 53 -25.45 -22.82 -9.08
C HIS A 53 -26.89 -22.37 -8.74
N ARG A 54 -27.47 -21.51 -9.59
CA ARG A 54 -28.51 -21.93 -10.55
C ARG A 54 -28.72 -20.90 -11.66
N ALA A 55 -28.90 -21.41 -12.87
CA ALA A 55 -29.07 -20.70 -14.12
C ALA A 55 -30.55 -20.51 -14.52
N SER A 56 -30.75 -19.53 -15.43
CA SER A 56 -31.78 -19.44 -16.49
C SER A 56 -33.22 -19.01 -16.12
N PRO A 57 -34.05 -18.48 -17.06
CA PRO A 57 -33.85 -18.40 -18.52
C PRO A 57 -34.15 -17.04 -19.21
N VAL A 58 -33.65 -16.96 -20.44
CA VAL A 58 -34.06 -16.08 -21.55
C VAL A 58 -35.51 -16.39 -21.99
N PRO A 59 -36.25 -15.39 -22.49
CA PRO A 59 -36.95 -15.58 -23.76
C PRO A 59 -36.64 -14.43 -24.73
N GLY A 60 -36.24 -14.78 -25.94
CA GLY A 60 -36.24 -13.87 -27.09
C GLY A 60 -37.49 -14.07 -27.91
N HIS A 61 -37.98 -13.01 -28.55
CA HIS A 61 -38.71 -13.09 -29.82
C HIS A 61 -38.46 -11.80 -30.63
N SER A 62 -38.02 -12.02 -31.86
CA SER A 62 -37.92 -11.14 -33.05
C SER A 62 -39.27 -10.47 -33.39
N SER A 63 -39.35 -9.31 -34.07
CA SER A 63 -39.20 -9.13 -35.53
C SER A 63 -39.38 -7.62 -35.86
N THR A 64 -38.51 -6.94 -36.61
CA THR A 64 -38.45 -6.77 -38.09
C THR A 64 -39.41 -5.71 -38.67
N THR A 65 -38.84 -4.61 -39.19
CA THR A 65 -39.09 -3.94 -40.52
C THR A 65 -38.30 -2.63 -40.53
N ASP A 66 -37.20 -2.55 -41.28
CA ASP A 66 -37.09 -2.09 -42.68
C ASP A 66 -37.24 -0.57 -42.86
N SER A 67 -36.12 0.11 -43.16
CA SER A 67 -35.98 0.87 -44.42
C SER A 67 -34.57 1.43 -44.59
N ALA A 68 -34.05 1.17 -45.79
CA ALA A 68 -32.76 1.53 -46.32
C ALA A 68 -32.64 3.02 -46.69
N GLN A 69 -31.40 3.54 -46.74
CA GLN A 69 -30.91 4.30 -47.90
C GLN A 69 -29.39 4.60 -47.85
N SER A 70 -28.67 3.91 -48.74
CA SER A 70 -27.62 4.42 -49.66
C SER A 70 -26.51 5.39 -49.20
N SER A 71 -25.27 4.93 -49.32
CA SER A 71 -24.05 5.72 -49.68
C SER A 71 -23.98 5.91 -51.22
N PRO A 72 -22.87 6.34 -51.90
CA PRO A 72 -21.60 7.00 -51.50
C PRO A 72 -21.12 8.13 -52.48
N ARG A 73 -20.01 8.85 -52.18
CA ARG A 73 -19.00 9.48 -53.11
C ARG A 73 -18.16 10.53 -52.35
N ARG A 74 -16.95 10.98 -52.72
CA ARG A 74 -15.76 10.55 -53.50
C ARG A 74 -14.74 11.71 -53.35
N GLY A 75 -13.43 11.44 -53.43
CA GLY A 75 -12.37 12.44 -53.73
C GLY A 75 -11.18 12.37 -52.76
N ALA A 76 -10.09 11.64 -53.07
CA ALA A 76 -8.87 12.03 -53.84
C ALA A 76 -7.92 12.90 -52.98
N TYR A 77 -6.61 12.64 -52.81
CA TYR A 77 -5.55 12.29 -53.78
C TYR A 77 -4.35 11.60 -53.09
N SER A 78 -3.62 10.76 -53.83
CA SER A 78 -2.25 10.28 -53.53
C SER A 78 -1.19 11.30 -54.01
N PRO A 79 0.11 11.18 -53.67
CA PRO A 79 0.98 10.25 -54.42
C PRO A 79 2.05 9.51 -53.59
N ALA A 80 2.51 8.42 -54.20
CA ALA A 80 3.64 7.59 -53.82
C ALA A 80 5.00 8.28 -54.04
N LEU A 81 6.04 7.75 -53.40
CA LEU A 81 7.42 7.88 -53.89
C LEU A 81 8.18 6.58 -53.71
N SER A 82 8.90 6.27 -54.77
CA SER A 82 9.45 4.98 -55.14
C SER A 82 10.84 4.71 -54.58
N SER A 83 11.16 3.41 -54.63
CA SER A 83 12.45 2.73 -54.51
C SER A 83 13.69 3.36 -55.17
N SER A 84 14.84 3.16 -54.55
CA SER A 84 16.15 2.81 -55.16
C SER A 84 17.09 2.41 -54.00
N GLY A 85 17.77 1.27 -53.92
CA GLY A 85 18.34 0.41 -54.96
C GLY A 85 19.85 0.66 -55.04
N SER A 86 20.70 -0.22 -54.49
CA SER A 86 22.00 -0.62 -55.07
C SER A 86 22.79 -1.61 -54.22
N SER A 87 23.42 -2.53 -54.95
CA SER A 87 24.13 -3.75 -54.57
C SER A 87 25.66 -3.59 -54.38
N SER A 88 26.28 -4.70 -53.92
CA SER A 88 27.68 -5.14 -54.15
C SER A 88 28.74 -4.47 -53.25
N SER A 89 29.94 -5.00 -52.97
CA SER A 89 30.73 -6.13 -53.47
C SER A 89 31.89 -6.38 -52.48
N ALA A 90 32.54 -7.54 -52.56
CA ALA A 90 33.69 -7.97 -51.77
C ALA A 90 34.99 -7.17 -52.01
N LYS A 91 35.84 -7.04 -50.97
CA LYS A 91 37.32 -7.18 -50.93
C LYS A 91 37.87 -6.62 -49.61
N SER A 92 38.55 -7.42 -48.80
CA SER A 92 40.02 -7.58 -48.76
C SER A 92 40.77 -6.29 -48.41
N VAL A 93 41.18 -6.15 -47.14
CA VAL A 93 42.25 -5.23 -46.74
C VAL A 93 43.31 -6.05 -45.98
N ARG A 94 44.48 -6.05 -46.62
CA ARG A 94 45.76 -6.62 -46.24
C ARG A 94 46.44 -5.59 -45.33
N TRP A 95 46.79 -5.97 -44.10
CA TRP A 95 47.70 -5.17 -43.29
C TRP A 95 49.12 -5.54 -43.69
N GLY A 96 49.80 -4.59 -44.34
CA GLY A 96 51.23 -4.57 -44.49
C GLY A 96 51.80 -3.38 -43.75
N GLU A 97 53.12 -3.44 -43.54
CA GLU A 97 54.03 -2.35 -43.19
C GLU A 97 54.26 -2.10 -41.70
N SER A 98 55.32 -2.72 -41.20
CA SER A 98 56.30 -2.00 -40.38
C SER A 98 57.67 -2.54 -40.74
N ASP A 99 58.41 -1.68 -41.44
CA ASP A 99 59.80 -1.81 -41.82
C ASP A 99 60.70 -2.00 -40.59
N SER A 100 61.71 -2.85 -40.74
CA SER A 100 63.03 -2.57 -40.20
C SER A 100 64.05 -3.32 -41.04
N ASP A 101 64.90 -2.53 -41.69
CA ASP A 101 66.12 -2.89 -42.37
C ASP A 101 67.02 -3.77 -41.49
N GLU A 102 67.62 -4.79 -42.08
CA GLU A 102 69.06 -5.03 -41.95
C GLU A 102 69.51 -5.91 -43.15
N GLU A 103 70.44 -5.35 -43.91
CA GLU A 103 71.09 -5.90 -45.07
C GLU A 103 72.12 -6.95 -44.63
N GLY A 104 72.26 -8.07 -45.35
CA GLY A 104 73.38 -8.99 -45.11
C GLY A 104 73.22 -10.38 -45.71
N ARG A 105 73.41 -10.51 -47.03
CA ARG A 105 73.65 -11.80 -47.68
C ARG A 105 75.09 -12.26 -47.40
N ILE A 106 75.29 -13.56 -47.13
CA ILE A 106 76.25 -14.51 -47.77
C ILE A 106 76.07 -15.89 -47.09
N SER A 107 75.82 -16.94 -47.90
CA SER A 107 75.91 -18.38 -47.54
C SER A 107 77.30 -18.94 -47.93
N PRO A 108 77.62 -20.25 -47.80
CA PRO A 108 77.52 -21.22 -46.69
C PRO A 108 78.87 -21.94 -46.42
N GLY A 109 79.06 -22.60 -45.26
CA GLY A 109 80.19 -23.54 -45.12
C GLY A 109 80.50 -24.12 -43.72
N CYS A 110 80.23 -25.42 -43.59
CA CYS A 110 81.00 -26.50 -42.90
C CYS A 110 81.37 -26.47 -41.40
N TYR A 111 80.79 -27.44 -40.69
CA TYR A 111 81.31 -28.32 -39.61
C TYR A 111 82.40 -27.82 -38.63
N SER A 112 82.04 -27.74 -37.34
CA SER A 112 82.84 -28.40 -36.30
C SER A 112 82.09 -28.62 -34.98
N VAL A 113 82.44 -29.74 -34.36
CA VAL A 113 81.83 -30.41 -33.21
C VAL A 113 82.37 -29.83 -31.90
N GLY A 114 81.48 -29.63 -30.92
CA GLY A 114 81.83 -29.76 -29.50
C GLY A 114 81.82 -28.47 -28.66
N SER A 115 80.68 -28.15 -28.05
CA SER A 115 80.67 -27.73 -26.64
C SER A 115 79.26 -27.69 -26.03
N PRO A 116 79.13 -27.88 -24.70
CA PRO A 116 77.91 -28.29 -24.05
C PRO A 116 76.96 -27.13 -23.73
N LYS A 117 75.66 -27.44 -23.83
CA LYS A 117 74.50 -26.62 -23.50
C LYS A 117 74.62 -25.90 -22.14
N PRO A 118 74.51 -24.56 -22.08
CA PRO A 118 73.99 -23.88 -20.91
C PRO A 118 72.46 -23.79 -21.02
N HIS A 119 71.79 -24.29 -19.99
CA HIS A 119 70.33 -24.28 -19.84
C HIS A 119 69.73 -22.86 -19.98
N PRO A 120 68.54 -22.72 -20.60
CA PRO A 120 67.90 -21.43 -20.72
C PRO A 120 67.39 -20.95 -19.35
N LYS A 121 67.75 -19.72 -18.98
CA LYS A 121 67.18 -19.01 -17.83
C LYS A 121 65.66 -18.97 -17.96
N PRO A 122 64.88 -19.35 -16.94
CA PRO A 122 63.44 -19.16 -16.96
C PRO A 122 63.17 -17.67 -16.81
N VAL A 123 62.90 -16.99 -17.92
CA VAL A 123 62.31 -15.66 -17.92
C VAL A 123 60.85 -15.82 -17.50
N LEU A 124 60.61 -15.86 -16.19
CA LEU A 124 59.29 -15.70 -15.60
C LEU A 124 58.84 -14.24 -15.78
N LYS A 125 58.44 -13.88 -17.01
CA LYS A 125 57.55 -12.74 -17.22
C LYS A 125 56.17 -13.16 -16.73
N TYR A 126 55.93 -13.00 -15.42
CA TYR A 126 54.59 -13.08 -14.88
C TYR A 126 53.73 -12.01 -15.57
N ARG A 127 52.81 -12.48 -16.40
CA ARG A 127 51.76 -11.67 -17.02
C ARG A 127 50.70 -11.37 -15.94
N THR A 128 51.06 -10.57 -14.94
CA THR A 128 50.23 -10.31 -13.74
C THR A 128 49.10 -9.29 -13.97
N LEU A 129 48.92 -8.81 -15.20
CA LEU A 129 48.03 -7.66 -15.48
C LEU A 129 46.55 -7.99 -15.68
N HIS A 130 46.15 -9.27 -15.77
CA HIS A 130 44.74 -9.63 -16.01
C HIS A 130 43.96 -10.10 -14.77
N VAL A 131 44.61 -10.34 -13.63
CA VAL A 131 43.91 -10.86 -12.43
C VAL A 131 43.27 -9.76 -11.59
N ALA A 132 43.84 -8.54 -11.57
CA ALA A 132 43.40 -7.46 -10.70
C ALA A 132 41.98 -6.93 -11.02
N ASN A 133 41.52 -7.05 -12.26
CA ASN A 133 40.20 -6.55 -12.68
C ASN A 133 39.10 -7.62 -12.65
N ALA A 134 39.44 -8.90 -12.50
CA ALA A 134 38.46 -9.99 -12.52
C ALA A 134 37.36 -9.83 -11.44
N PRO A 135 37.66 -9.42 -10.19
CA PRO A 135 36.63 -9.19 -9.17
C PRO A 135 35.70 -8.02 -9.51
N LYS A 136 36.22 -6.94 -10.10
CA LYS A 136 35.43 -5.76 -10.50
C LYS A 136 34.47 -6.08 -11.64
N ILE A 137 34.94 -6.83 -12.64
CA ILE A 137 34.12 -7.29 -13.77
C ILE A 137 32.99 -8.21 -13.26
N ALA A 138 33.32 -9.14 -12.37
CA ALA A 138 32.34 -10.05 -11.78
C ALA A 138 31.26 -9.30 -10.97
N ALA A 139 31.66 -8.32 -10.14
CA ALA A 139 30.72 -7.50 -9.39
C ALA A 139 29.83 -6.64 -10.31
N SER A 140 30.41 -6.03 -11.35
CA SER A 140 29.65 -5.27 -12.34
C SER A 140 28.57 -6.13 -13.03
N ALA A 141 28.92 -7.36 -13.43
CA ALA A 141 27.99 -8.30 -14.03
C ALA A 141 26.90 -8.80 -13.05
N ALA A 142 27.24 -8.94 -11.77
CA ALA A 142 26.27 -9.26 -10.72
C ALA A 142 25.24 -8.14 -10.55
N ILE A 143 25.66 -6.86 -10.58
CA ILE A 143 24.75 -5.71 -10.55
C ILE A 143 23.86 -5.69 -11.80
N ASP A 144 24.42 -5.97 -12.99
CA ASP A 144 23.63 -6.08 -14.22
C ASP A 144 22.56 -7.18 -14.13
N THR A 145 22.88 -8.30 -13.47
CA THR A 145 21.93 -9.38 -13.25
C THR A 145 20.77 -8.92 -12.37
N VAL A 146 21.06 -8.23 -11.26
CA VAL A 146 20.04 -7.63 -10.39
C VAL A 146 19.17 -6.62 -11.16
N LEU A 147 19.78 -5.77 -11.98
CA LEU A 147 19.06 -4.78 -12.78
C LEU A 147 18.16 -5.44 -13.84
N CYS A 148 18.65 -6.46 -14.55
CA CYS A 148 17.86 -7.24 -15.50
C CYS A 148 16.66 -7.92 -14.83
N GLU A 149 16.86 -8.50 -13.64
CA GLU A 149 15.78 -9.11 -12.87
C GLU A 149 14.76 -8.07 -12.38
N LEU A 150 15.21 -6.89 -11.95
CA LEU A 150 14.33 -5.77 -11.60
C LEU A 150 13.46 -5.37 -12.80
N ILE A 151 14.07 -5.17 -13.97
CA ILE A 151 13.36 -4.82 -15.21
C ILE A 151 12.32 -5.88 -15.54
N THR A 152 12.68 -7.15 -15.42
CA THR A 152 11.77 -8.29 -15.65
C THR A 152 10.61 -8.28 -14.67
N CYS A 153 10.88 -8.06 -13.38
CA CYS A 153 9.87 -7.95 -12.34
C CYS A 153 8.90 -6.80 -12.61
N VAL A 154 9.41 -5.62 -12.97
CA VAL A 154 8.58 -4.44 -13.25
C VAL A 154 7.73 -4.63 -14.51
N LYS A 155 8.30 -5.15 -15.60
CA LYS A 155 7.58 -5.35 -16.87
C LYS A 155 6.48 -6.40 -16.78
N ASN A 156 6.71 -7.47 -16.02
CA ASN A 156 5.76 -8.58 -15.92
C ASN A 156 4.70 -8.37 -14.83
N PHE A 157 4.88 -7.37 -13.96
CA PHE A 157 3.95 -7.12 -12.88
C PHE A 157 2.68 -6.42 -13.38
N LYS A 158 1.56 -7.14 -13.32
CA LYS A 158 0.24 -6.55 -13.48
C LYS A 158 -0.27 -6.12 -12.11
N ALA A 159 -0.35 -4.81 -11.91
CA ALA A 159 -0.85 -4.27 -10.65
C ALA A 159 -2.32 -4.66 -10.46
N PRO A 160 -2.70 -5.22 -9.30
CA PRO A 160 -4.08 -5.56 -9.03
C PRO A 160 -4.95 -4.29 -8.96
N THR A 161 -6.23 -4.46 -9.29
CA THR A 161 -7.25 -3.42 -9.19
C THR A 161 -7.76 -3.23 -7.76
N GLU A 162 -7.71 -4.29 -6.97
CA GLU A 162 -8.21 -4.36 -5.59
C GLU A 162 -7.21 -5.09 -4.70
N LEU A 163 -7.22 -4.78 -3.41
CA LEU A 163 -6.41 -5.44 -2.39
C LEU A 163 -7.27 -5.69 -1.16
N VAL A 164 -7.03 -6.80 -0.47
CA VAL A 164 -7.70 -7.14 0.78
C VAL A 164 -6.83 -6.71 1.97
N PHE A 165 -7.37 -5.93 2.89
CA PHE A 165 -6.61 -5.38 4.03
C PHE A 165 -6.92 -6.14 5.32
N ALA A 166 -5.91 -6.30 6.19
CA ALA A 166 -5.99 -7.03 7.46
C ALA A 166 -6.01 -6.10 8.67
N GLY A 167 -6.76 -5.00 8.60
CA GLY A 167 -6.95 -4.04 9.70
C GLY A 167 -6.22 -2.70 9.55
N SER A 168 -5.28 -2.58 8.61
CA SER A 168 -4.69 -1.27 8.24
C SER A 168 -4.30 -1.22 6.77
N ILE A 169 -4.22 -0.02 6.19
CA ILE A 169 -3.73 0.17 4.82
C ILE A 169 -2.31 -0.40 4.65
N GLY A 170 -1.49 -0.37 5.71
CA GLY A 170 -0.12 -0.90 5.69
C GLY A 170 -0.04 -2.43 5.69
N GLN A 171 -1.11 -3.13 6.10
CA GLN A 171 -1.11 -4.58 6.30
C GLN A 171 -2.09 -5.26 5.35
N LEU A 172 -1.54 -6.00 4.39
CA LEU A 172 -2.31 -6.83 3.47
C LEU A 172 -2.69 -8.16 4.11
N ALA A 173 -3.92 -8.60 3.87
CA ALA A 173 -4.35 -9.93 4.26
C ALA A 173 -3.59 -11.00 3.47
N LYS A 174 -3.26 -12.12 4.12
CA LYS A 174 -2.60 -13.28 3.51
C LYS A 174 -3.63 -14.16 2.79
N VAL A 175 -4.23 -13.59 1.74
CA VAL A 175 -5.26 -14.23 0.90
C VAL A 175 -4.76 -14.34 -0.54
N GLU A 176 -5.35 -15.24 -1.32
CA GLU A 176 -4.89 -15.56 -2.68
C GLU A 176 -4.95 -14.33 -3.61
N GLU A 177 -5.93 -13.45 -3.41
CA GLU A 177 -6.13 -12.22 -4.17
C GLU A 177 -4.94 -11.26 -4.05
N ASN A 178 -4.28 -11.23 -2.90
CA ASN A 178 -3.11 -10.40 -2.65
C ASN A 178 -1.78 -11.06 -3.03
N ARG A 179 -1.80 -12.36 -3.37
CA ARG A 179 -0.59 -13.18 -3.53
C ARG A 179 0.40 -12.56 -4.51
N LEU A 180 -0.06 -12.17 -5.70
CA LEU A 180 0.82 -11.59 -6.72
C LEU A 180 1.48 -10.27 -6.26
N PHE A 181 0.75 -9.45 -5.51
CA PHE A 181 1.26 -8.20 -4.96
C PHE A 181 2.31 -8.46 -3.86
N ILE A 182 2.02 -9.38 -2.95
CA ILE A 182 2.92 -9.77 -1.86
C ILE A 182 4.19 -10.43 -2.42
N ASP A 183 4.04 -11.35 -3.37
CA ASP A 183 5.15 -12.03 -4.04
C ASP A 183 6.08 -11.03 -4.73
N GLN A 184 5.53 -10.01 -5.39
CA GLN A 184 6.31 -8.95 -6.02
C GLN A 184 7.10 -8.12 -5.00
N LEU A 185 6.48 -7.72 -3.88
CA LEU A 185 7.19 -7.04 -2.79
C LEU A 185 8.32 -7.89 -2.22
N CYS A 186 8.09 -9.19 -2.05
CA CYS A 186 9.11 -10.14 -1.63
C CYS A 186 10.26 -10.23 -2.64
N ARG A 187 9.98 -10.21 -3.96
CA ARG A 187 11.01 -10.18 -5.01
C ARG A 187 11.88 -8.94 -4.90
N TYR A 188 11.30 -7.75 -4.74
CA TYR A 188 12.08 -6.53 -4.58
C TYR A 188 12.98 -6.56 -3.34
N ARG A 189 12.49 -7.07 -2.20
CA ARG A 189 13.32 -7.24 -0.99
C ARG A 189 14.50 -8.18 -1.23
N ARG A 190 14.30 -9.28 -1.96
CA ARG A 190 15.39 -10.20 -2.34
C ARG A 190 16.40 -9.52 -3.27
N LEU A 191 15.95 -8.68 -4.20
CA LEU A 191 16.86 -7.91 -5.07
C LEU A 191 17.68 -6.91 -4.27
N THR A 192 17.07 -6.20 -3.31
CA THR A 192 17.80 -5.31 -2.39
C THR A 192 18.86 -6.06 -1.60
N GLN A 193 18.51 -7.23 -1.05
CA GLN A 193 19.46 -8.05 -0.30
C GLN A 193 20.63 -8.53 -1.18
N ARG A 194 20.33 -9.06 -2.38
CA ARG A 194 21.36 -9.49 -3.33
C ARG A 194 22.26 -8.35 -3.76
N LEU A 195 21.72 -7.15 -3.95
CA LEU A 195 22.51 -5.96 -4.28
C LEU A 195 23.45 -5.58 -3.12
N ALA A 196 22.97 -5.65 -1.88
CA ALA A 196 23.77 -5.35 -0.69
C ALA A 196 24.94 -6.31 -0.48
N GLU A 197 24.83 -7.55 -0.98
CA GLU A 197 25.89 -8.56 -0.90
C GLU A 197 27.00 -8.36 -1.96
N ILE A 198 26.80 -7.50 -2.97
CA ILE A 198 27.78 -7.27 -4.03
C ILE A 198 28.80 -6.20 -3.60
N PRO A 199 30.10 -6.55 -3.47
CA PRO A 199 31.14 -5.58 -3.11
C PRO A 199 31.45 -4.60 -4.25
N THR A 200 31.65 -3.33 -3.92
CA THR A 200 32.03 -2.27 -4.88
C THR A 200 33.54 -2.04 -4.97
N TYR A 201 34.33 -2.60 -4.04
CA TYR A 201 35.80 -2.52 -4.01
C TYR A 201 36.39 -1.09 -4.06
N GLY A 202 35.63 -0.07 -3.65
CA GLY A 202 36.04 1.33 -3.73
C GLY A 202 36.19 1.85 -5.17
N ASP A 203 35.58 1.14 -6.14
CA ASP A 203 35.58 1.55 -7.54
C ASP A 203 34.40 2.49 -7.80
N GLU A 204 34.71 3.74 -8.16
CA GLU A 204 33.72 4.81 -8.33
C GLU A 204 32.61 4.44 -9.32
N GLN A 205 32.96 3.84 -10.47
CA GLN A 205 31.96 3.44 -11.46
C GLN A 205 31.04 2.32 -10.94
N LEU A 206 31.60 1.40 -10.16
CA LEU A 206 30.83 0.31 -9.56
C LEU A 206 29.94 0.80 -8.43
N GLU A 207 30.40 1.76 -7.63
CA GLU A 207 29.60 2.45 -6.60
C GLU A 207 28.44 3.22 -7.21
N ASP A 208 28.68 3.99 -8.28
CA ASP A 208 27.63 4.71 -9.00
C ASP A 208 26.56 3.76 -9.53
N LYS A 209 26.99 2.64 -10.14
CA LYS A 209 26.07 1.62 -10.66
C LYS A 209 25.28 0.93 -9.56
N HIS A 210 25.93 0.62 -8.43
CA HIS A 210 25.29 0.03 -7.26
C HIS A 210 24.22 0.97 -6.70
N ASN A 211 24.58 2.24 -6.49
CA ASN A 211 23.68 3.28 -6.02
C ASN A 211 22.51 3.50 -6.98
N ALA A 212 22.76 3.57 -8.29
CA ALA A 212 21.71 3.69 -9.30
C ALA A 212 20.73 2.50 -9.27
N THR A 213 21.25 1.28 -9.12
CA THR A 213 20.43 0.07 -9.01
C THR A 213 19.62 0.06 -7.72
N SER A 214 20.22 0.46 -6.59
CA SER A 214 19.55 0.58 -5.29
C SER A 214 18.42 1.60 -5.33
N CYS A 215 18.66 2.76 -5.94
CA CYS A 215 17.65 3.78 -6.20
C CYS A 215 16.51 3.26 -7.08
N ALA A 216 16.81 2.49 -8.13
CA ALA A 216 15.80 1.90 -9.00
C ALA A 216 14.90 0.90 -8.27
N ILE A 217 15.46 0.01 -7.43
CA ILE A 217 14.69 -0.92 -6.60
C ILE A 217 13.81 -0.15 -5.61
N SER A 218 14.39 0.84 -4.92
CA SER A 218 13.67 1.69 -3.96
C SER A 218 12.51 2.43 -4.62
N ALA A 219 12.72 2.99 -5.81
CA ALA A 219 11.68 3.63 -6.60
C ALA A 219 10.54 2.65 -6.98
N ALA A 220 10.88 1.42 -7.38
CA ALA A 220 9.88 0.39 -7.68
C ALA A 220 9.04 0.00 -6.45
N MET A 221 9.69 -0.14 -5.28
CA MET A 221 9.00 -0.40 -4.01
C MET A 221 8.10 0.76 -3.59
N SER A 222 8.57 2.01 -3.73
CA SER A 222 7.77 3.20 -3.43
C SER A 222 6.50 3.29 -4.27
N ARG A 223 6.59 2.99 -5.58
CA ARG A 223 5.41 2.94 -6.46
C ARG A 223 4.41 1.87 -6.03
N MET A 224 4.88 0.71 -5.56
CA MET A 224 3.98 -0.30 -5.00
C MET A 224 3.31 0.17 -3.72
N LYS A 225 4.06 0.81 -2.82
CA LYS A 225 3.51 1.37 -1.57
C LYS A 225 2.45 2.44 -1.85
N GLU A 226 2.71 3.33 -2.80
CA GLU A 226 1.76 4.35 -3.25
C GLU A 226 0.48 3.71 -3.81
N ARG A 227 0.62 2.64 -4.61
CA ARG A 227 -0.52 1.89 -5.12
C ARG A 227 -1.32 1.24 -3.99
N GLN A 228 -0.66 0.62 -3.02
CA GLN A 228 -1.29 0.03 -1.83
C GLN A 228 -2.07 1.08 -1.05
N ILE A 229 -1.48 2.26 -0.82
CA ILE A 229 -2.13 3.39 -0.14
C ILE A 229 -3.36 3.85 -0.92
N THR A 230 -3.23 4.04 -2.23
CA THR A 230 -4.33 4.48 -3.10
C THR A 230 -5.51 3.51 -3.03
N LEU A 231 -5.25 2.21 -3.08
CA LEU A 231 -6.30 1.18 -2.99
C LEU A 231 -6.88 1.09 -1.57
N GLY A 232 -6.06 1.24 -0.54
CA GLY A 232 -6.51 1.27 0.86
C GLY A 232 -7.43 2.45 1.16
N MET A 233 -7.11 3.64 0.65
CA MET A 233 -7.97 4.81 0.80
C MET A 233 -9.33 4.60 0.12
N LYS A 234 -9.34 3.99 -1.07
CA LYS A 234 -10.60 3.63 -1.76
C LYS A 234 -11.42 2.62 -0.96
N PHE A 235 -10.77 1.62 -0.38
CA PHE A 235 -11.40 0.63 0.49
C PHE A 235 -12.06 1.28 1.71
N ILE A 236 -11.33 2.13 2.45
CA ILE A 236 -11.89 2.85 3.62
C ILE A 236 -13.06 3.74 3.18
N TRP A 237 -12.91 4.49 2.09
CA TRP A 237 -13.97 5.36 1.59
C TRP A 237 -15.23 4.59 1.22
N ALA A 238 -15.10 3.43 0.58
CA ALA A 238 -16.22 2.56 0.25
C ALA A 238 -16.92 2.05 1.52
N ALA A 239 -16.16 1.53 2.49
CA ALA A 239 -16.70 1.02 3.75
C ALA A 239 -17.44 2.12 4.55
N LEU A 240 -16.89 3.33 4.61
CA LEU A 240 -17.55 4.47 5.25
C LEU A 240 -18.84 4.88 4.54
N ASN A 241 -18.89 4.81 3.21
CA ASN A 241 -20.12 5.11 2.47
C ASN A 241 -21.19 4.05 2.66
N GLU A 242 -20.80 2.77 2.64
CA GLU A 242 -21.71 1.66 2.91
C GLU A 242 -22.31 1.79 4.31
N LEU A 243 -21.47 2.00 5.32
CA LEU A 243 -21.92 2.21 6.70
C LEU A 243 -22.85 3.42 6.84
N HIS A 244 -22.52 4.55 6.19
CA HIS A 244 -23.38 5.73 6.17
C HIS A 244 -24.77 5.43 5.58
N ILE A 245 -24.83 4.65 4.49
CA ILE A 245 -26.09 4.22 3.88
C ILE A 245 -26.87 3.29 4.83
N GLU A 246 -26.19 2.34 5.47
CA GLU A 246 -26.80 1.45 6.46
C GLU A 246 -27.42 2.22 7.63
N VAL A 247 -26.67 3.17 8.21
CA VAL A 247 -27.14 4.05 9.30
C VAL A 247 -28.38 4.83 8.86
N ARG A 248 -28.31 5.46 7.69
CA ARG A 248 -29.42 6.26 7.16
C ARG A 248 -30.68 5.44 6.94
N ASN A 249 -30.57 4.27 6.29
CA ASN A 249 -31.70 3.38 6.06
C ASN A 249 -32.32 2.87 7.36
N CYS A 250 -31.47 2.58 8.36
CA CYS A 250 -31.91 2.16 9.68
C CYS A 250 -32.68 3.25 10.43
N VAL A 251 -32.30 4.51 10.27
CA VAL A 251 -32.91 5.65 10.97
C VAL A 251 -34.17 6.15 10.28
N GLU A 252 -34.17 6.28 8.95
CA GLU A 252 -35.30 6.86 8.20
C GLU A 252 -36.59 6.04 8.33
N GLY A 253 -36.49 4.73 8.52
CA GLY A 253 -37.64 3.84 8.70
C GLY A 253 -38.12 3.66 10.14
N PHE A 254 -37.41 4.20 11.13
CA PHE A 254 -37.70 3.91 12.53
C PHE A 254 -38.86 4.75 13.07
N VAL A 255 -39.93 4.06 13.50
CA VAL A 255 -41.09 4.69 14.14
C VAL A 255 -40.94 4.61 15.65
N TYR A 256 -40.89 5.77 16.31
CA TYR A 256 -40.79 5.84 17.76
C TYR A 256 -42.07 5.33 18.44
N PRO A 257 -41.94 4.40 19.42
CA PRO A 257 -43.10 3.91 20.16
C PRO A 257 -43.69 5.04 21.02
N ARG A 258 -45.01 5.05 21.19
CA ARG A 258 -45.72 6.06 22.00
C ARG A 258 -45.64 5.79 23.50
N GLN A 259 -45.26 4.58 23.88
CA GLN A 259 -45.16 4.11 25.26
C GLN A 259 -43.99 3.13 25.35
N LEU A 260 -43.33 3.10 26.50
CA LEU A 260 -42.29 2.15 26.85
C LEU A 260 -42.61 1.56 28.22
N ASP A 261 -42.33 0.27 28.40
CA ASP A 261 -42.48 -0.40 29.69
C ASP A 261 -41.15 -0.27 30.47
N PHE A 262 -41.14 0.45 31.59
CA PHE A 262 -39.93 0.62 32.41
C PHE A 262 -39.83 -0.49 33.46
N ALA A 263 -38.60 -0.90 33.80
CA ALA A 263 -38.38 -1.86 34.88
C ALA A 263 -38.67 -1.22 36.23
N GLU A 264 -39.40 -1.91 37.10
CA GLU A 264 -39.86 -1.35 38.40
C GLU A 264 -38.75 -1.30 39.45
N ASP A 265 -37.77 -2.21 39.39
CA ASP A 265 -36.75 -2.42 40.42
C ASP A 265 -35.36 -1.87 40.05
N CYS A 266 -35.28 -0.93 39.12
CA CYS A 266 -34.01 -0.36 38.68
C CYS A 266 -33.68 0.94 39.43
N GLU A 267 -32.49 1.04 40.02
CA GLU A 267 -32.00 2.26 40.69
C GLU A 267 -32.00 3.48 39.75
N ASP A 268 -31.62 3.31 38.49
CA ASP A 268 -31.63 4.37 37.47
C ASP A 268 -33.05 4.72 37.00
N GLY A 269 -34.05 3.87 37.29
CA GLY A 269 -35.46 4.01 36.87
C GLY A 269 -35.72 4.00 35.36
N MET A 270 -34.70 4.26 34.55
CA MET A 270 -34.75 4.44 33.10
C MET A 270 -34.56 3.14 32.33
N VAL A 271 -34.20 2.04 33.00
CA VAL A 271 -33.99 0.76 32.34
C VAL A 271 -35.31 0.23 31.77
N LEU A 272 -35.25 -0.19 30.51
CA LEU A 272 -36.40 -0.74 29.80
C LEU A 272 -36.60 -2.21 30.16
N ALA A 273 -37.84 -2.59 30.46
CA ALA A 273 -38.23 -3.99 30.61
C ALA A 273 -38.08 -4.73 29.25
N ARG A 274 -37.75 -6.02 29.29
CA ARG A 274 -37.72 -6.88 28.09
C ARG A 274 -39.13 -7.29 27.66
N SER A 275 -39.96 -6.33 27.26
CA SER A 275 -41.33 -6.56 26.78
C SER A 275 -41.41 -6.52 25.25
N GLU A 276 -42.49 -7.06 24.69
CA GLU A 276 -42.74 -7.00 23.24
C GLU A 276 -42.90 -5.55 22.75
N LYS A 277 -43.41 -4.63 23.59
CA LYS A 277 -43.54 -3.21 23.24
C LYS A 277 -42.18 -2.53 23.08
N ASN A 278 -41.22 -2.86 23.93
CA ASN A 278 -39.89 -2.25 23.93
C ASN A 278 -38.95 -2.86 22.90
N LYS A 279 -39.28 -4.05 22.37
CA LYS A 279 -38.41 -4.86 21.51
C LYS A 279 -37.83 -4.09 20.34
N LEU A 280 -38.66 -3.36 19.58
CA LEU A 280 -38.19 -2.58 18.42
C LEU A 280 -37.27 -1.43 18.83
N PHE A 281 -37.56 -0.76 19.96
CA PHE A 281 -36.74 0.33 20.47
C PHE A 281 -35.38 -0.15 20.98
N ILE A 282 -35.37 -1.25 21.74
CA ILE A 282 -34.14 -1.89 22.23
C ILE A 282 -33.31 -2.39 21.04
N TYR A 283 -33.95 -3.04 20.06
CA TYR A 283 -33.28 -3.51 18.85
C TYR A 283 -32.62 -2.37 18.08
N GLN A 284 -33.31 -1.25 17.91
CA GLN A 284 -32.76 -0.08 17.23
C GLN A 284 -31.54 0.50 17.97
N LEU A 285 -31.57 0.58 19.31
CA LEU A 285 -30.40 1.01 20.10
C LEU A 285 -29.21 0.06 19.94
N GLN A 286 -29.46 -1.26 19.96
CA GLN A 286 -28.42 -2.26 19.72
C GLN A 286 -27.84 -2.15 18.32
N LEU A 287 -28.68 -1.88 17.32
CA LEU A 287 -28.27 -1.70 15.93
C LEU A 287 -27.37 -0.47 15.77
N LEU A 288 -27.71 0.67 16.37
CA LEU A 288 -26.84 1.85 16.41
C LEU A 288 -25.50 1.58 17.11
N ALA A 289 -25.51 0.83 18.21
CA ALA A 289 -24.27 0.41 18.88
C ALA A 289 -23.41 -0.49 17.98
N SER A 290 -24.04 -1.39 17.21
CA SER A 290 -23.34 -2.24 16.25
C SER A 290 -22.72 -1.42 15.11
N PHE A 291 -23.37 -0.34 14.65
CA PHE A 291 -22.77 0.57 13.65
C PHE A 291 -21.56 1.30 14.22
N ARG A 292 -21.58 1.69 15.50
CA ARG A 292 -20.39 2.24 16.17
C ARG A 292 -19.24 1.23 16.19
N ALA A 293 -19.52 -0.03 16.51
CA ALA A 293 -18.50 -1.09 16.46
C ALA A 293 -17.96 -1.28 15.03
N LYS A 294 -18.84 -1.38 14.01
CA LYS A 294 -18.43 -1.43 12.61
C LYS A 294 -17.56 -0.24 12.20
N LEU A 295 -17.88 0.97 12.68
CA LEU A 295 -17.07 2.16 12.40
C LEU A 295 -15.65 2.01 12.94
N LEU A 296 -15.49 1.49 14.17
CA LEU A 296 -14.19 1.23 14.79
C LEU A 296 -13.39 0.14 14.07
N ASP A 297 -14.07 -0.83 13.47
CA ASP A 297 -13.43 -1.89 12.67
C ASP A 297 -12.93 -1.40 11.30
N ILE A 298 -13.46 -0.28 10.79
CA ILE A 298 -12.93 0.33 9.56
C ILE A 298 -11.56 0.93 9.87
N PRO A 299 -10.50 0.59 9.10
CA PRO A 299 -9.16 1.13 9.34
C PRO A 299 -9.10 2.66 9.33
N GLU A 300 -8.17 3.20 10.11
CA GLU A 300 -7.83 4.62 10.10
C GLU A 300 -6.64 4.89 9.17
N TYR A 301 -6.65 6.08 8.58
CA TYR A 301 -5.55 6.59 7.78
C TYR A 301 -5.58 8.11 7.83
N GLU A 302 -4.42 8.73 8.07
CA GLU A 302 -4.22 10.17 8.17
C GLU A 302 -4.54 10.84 6.82
N ASN A 303 -5.81 11.16 6.64
CA ASN A 303 -6.32 11.84 5.47
C ASN A 303 -7.58 12.62 5.85
N GLU A 304 -7.49 13.93 5.72
CA GLU A 304 -8.54 14.86 6.13
C GLU A 304 -9.92 14.52 5.54
N LYS A 305 -9.98 14.05 4.28
CA LYS A 305 -11.25 13.66 3.65
C LYS A 305 -11.85 12.39 4.27
N LEU A 306 -11.01 11.40 4.59
CA LEU A 306 -11.46 10.17 5.26
C LEU A 306 -11.87 10.45 6.70
N GLU A 307 -11.10 11.26 7.42
CA GLU A 307 -11.43 11.68 8.79
C GLU A 307 -12.73 12.49 8.85
N GLY A 308 -12.92 13.44 7.93
CA GLY A 308 -14.15 14.21 7.85
C GLY A 308 -15.37 13.31 7.56
N LYS A 309 -15.19 12.33 6.68
CA LYS A 309 -16.24 11.35 6.38
C LYS A 309 -16.55 10.44 7.57
N ARG A 310 -15.53 9.94 8.28
CA ARG A 310 -15.66 9.14 9.49
C ARG A 310 -16.41 9.91 10.57
N ARG A 311 -16.00 11.15 10.84
CA ARG A 311 -16.67 12.05 11.80
C ARG A 311 -18.14 12.27 11.43
N ALA A 312 -18.44 12.51 10.16
CA ALA A 312 -19.83 12.68 9.73
C ALA A 312 -20.71 11.45 10.02
N VAL A 313 -20.17 10.23 9.85
CA VAL A 313 -20.87 8.98 10.18
C VAL A 313 -21.02 8.83 11.71
N GLU A 314 -19.96 9.11 12.45
CA GLU A 314 -19.98 9.10 13.93
C GLU A 314 -21.03 10.07 14.48
N ASP A 315 -21.00 11.33 14.04
CA ASP A 315 -21.95 12.37 14.43
C ASP A 315 -23.39 11.97 14.12
N GLU A 316 -23.63 11.27 13.00
CA GLU A 316 -24.96 10.78 12.67
C GLU A 316 -25.42 9.66 13.60
N ILE A 317 -24.56 8.71 13.92
CA ILE A 317 -24.87 7.64 14.88
C ILE A 317 -25.16 8.26 16.26
N GLU A 318 -24.29 9.14 16.76
CA GLU A 318 -24.43 9.76 18.08
C GLU A 318 -25.68 10.62 18.17
N ARG A 319 -25.95 11.47 17.17
CA ARG A 319 -27.19 12.26 17.12
C ARG A 319 -28.45 11.39 17.18
N ASN A 320 -28.44 10.21 16.55
CA ASN A 320 -29.60 9.31 16.59
C ASN A 320 -29.73 8.59 17.94
N VAL A 321 -28.62 8.16 18.55
CA VAL A 321 -28.62 7.63 19.91
C VAL A 321 -29.18 8.67 20.89
N ASP A 322 -28.76 9.92 20.78
CA ASP A 322 -29.21 10.99 21.66
C ASP A 322 -30.70 11.31 21.48
N ARG A 323 -31.21 11.30 20.24
CA ARG A 323 -32.65 11.41 19.97
C ARG A 323 -33.43 10.28 20.62
N MET A 324 -32.94 9.05 20.52
CA MET A 324 -33.59 7.90 21.16
C MET A 324 -33.59 8.02 22.68
N LYS A 325 -32.46 8.36 23.30
CA LYS A 325 -32.38 8.59 24.75
C LYS A 325 -33.31 9.72 25.21
N SER A 326 -33.36 10.82 24.46
CA SER A 326 -34.26 11.94 24.75
C SER A 326 -35.73 11.52 24.68
N HIS A 327 -36.10 10.69 23.70
CA HIS A 327 -37.44 10.13 23.59
C HIS A 327 -37.78 9.20 24.76
N GLN A 328 -36.87 8.31 25.13
CA GLN A 328 -37.01 7.43 26.30
C GLN A 328 -37.23 8.24 27.57
N LEU A 329 -36.44 9.30 27.78
CA LEU A 329 -36.55 10.19 28.94
C LEU A 329 -37.89 10.92 28.99
N SER A 330 -38.36 11.41 27.84
CA SER A 330 -39.69 12.04 27.73
C SER A 330 -40.82 11.08 28.13
N LEU A 331 -40.77 9.83 27.64
CA LEU A 331 -41.76 8.81 28.00
C LEU A 331 -41.66 8.38 29.47
N TYR A 332 -40.46 8.36 30.02
CA TYR A 332 -40.25 8.04 31.43
C TYR A 332 -40.89 9.06 32.36
N TYR A 333 -40.68 10.36 32.13
CA TYR A 333 -41.34 11.40 32.91
C TYR A 333 -42.87 11.32 32.79
N ARG A 334 -43.38 11.02 31.59
CA ARG A 334 -44.82 10.81 31.40
C ARG A 334 -45.34 9.61 32.19
N TYR A 335 -44.59 8.51 32.20
CA TYR A 335 -44.91 7.31 32.97
C TYR A 335 -44.97 7.60 34.48
N GLN A 336 -43.99 8.33 35.02
CA GLN A 336 -43.96 8.72 36.43
C GLN A 336 -45.19 9.56 36.83
N LEU A 337 -45.60 10.53 36.00
CA LEU A 337 -46.78 11.37 36.26
C LEU A 337 -48.09 10.59 36.28
N THR A 338 -48.15 9.45 35.58
CA THR A 338 -49.33 8.59 35.51
C THR A 338 -49.33 7.45 36.53
N LYS A 339 -48.24 7.23 37.27
CA LYS A 339 -48.22 6.23 38.34
C LYS A 339 -49.20 6.66 39.44
N PRO A 340 -50.21 5.82 39.78
CA PRO A 340 -51.05 6.09 40.93
C PRO A 340 -50.14 6.21 42.15
N GLN A 341 -50.19 7.34 42.86
CA GLN A 341 -49.62 7.41 44.20
C GLN A 341 -50.43 6.41 45.03
N HIS A 342 -49.83 5.25 45.34
CA HIS A 342 -50.31 4.42 46.42
C HIS A 342 -50.14 5.23 47.71
N LEU A 343 -51.15 6.04 48.02
CA LEU A 343 -51.34 6.58 49.35
C LEU A 343 -51.42 5.37 50.29
N PRO A 344 -50.53 5.26 51.28
CA PRO A 344 -50.68 4.23 52.29
C PRO A 344 -52.02 4.48 52.98
N LEU A 345 -52.94 3.52 52.87
CA LEU A 345 -54.10 3.45 53.74
C LEU A 345 -53.56 3.25 55.16
N LEU A 346 -53.52 4.35 55.91
CA LEU A 346 -53.26 4.38 57.35
C LEU A 346 -54.46 3.83 58.12
#